data_AF-A0AA43Q1E6-F1
#
_entry.id   AF-A0AA43Q1E6-F1
#
_cell.length_a   1.000
_cell.length_b   1.000
_cell.length_c   1.000
_cell.angle_alpha   90.00
_cell.angle_beta   90.00
_cell.angle_gamma   90.00
#
_symmetry.space_group_name_H-M   'P 1'
#
loop_
_entity.id
_entity.type
_entity.pdbx_description
1 polymer ?
#
loop_
_entity_poly.entity_id
_entity_poly.type
_entity_poly.pdbx_seq_one_letter_code
_entity_poly.pdbx_strand_id
1 'polypeptide(L)'
;MKRLLTQRSRACCARLLIGVLFSLMMDQPVLAHAGVDHSNSCFLNIGETRLRISGYQFQPELEGKASAPAHAPYLRPVGKASAPAHAPYLRPVGKHFCHFFPELGQIVLAVEPMAAEQEKTLVALELAALTSWLNPAQAFTVIKRQPEQSMNSGPSISQTIRQRGIYRLNVTLQDGSGNSQQQHFVFLVGIPVTKIMVMIAGLLVLVIGFAGIRGFKKKS
;
A
#
# COMPACT_ATOMS: atom_id res chain seq x y z
N MET A 1 -12.47 42.68 41.79
CA MET A 1 -13.33 42.48 40.59
C MET A 1 -12.59 42.38 39.24
N LYS A 2 -11.24 42.41 39.16
CA LYS A 2 -10.48 42.36 37.88
C LYS A 2 -9.90 40.98 37.48
N ARG A 3 -9.99 39.94 38.31
CA ARG A 3 -9.37 38.62 38.02
C ARG A 3 -10.30 37.57 37.39
N LEU A 4 -11.59 37.86 37.22
CA LEU A 4 -12.57 36.89 36.70
C LEU A 4 -12.74 36.92 35.17
N LEU A 5 -12.28 37.96 34.49
CA LEU A 5 -12.44 38.10 33.04
C LEU A 5 -11.34 37.38 32.22
N THR A 6 -10.16 37.15 32.79
CA THR A 6 -9.02 36.58 32.05
C THR A 6 -9.04 35.04 31.94
N GLN A 7 -9.78 34.35 32.82
CA GLN A 7 -9.81 32.88 32.83
C GLN A 7 -10.84 32.28 31.85
N ARG A 8 -11.86 33.05 31.45
CA ARG A 8 -12.92 32.58 30.53
C ARG A 8 -12.44 32.54 29.06
N SER A 9 -11.47 33.39 28.70
CA SER A 9 -10.88 33.46 27.36
C SER A 9 -10.06 32.21 26.97
N ARG A 10 -9.25 31.68 27.89
CA ARG A 10 -8.37 30.52 27.59
C ARG A 10 -9.12 29.21 27.34
N ALA A 11 -10.25 28.99 28.02
CA ALA A 11 -11.07 27.79 27.82
C ALA A 11 -11.84 27.81 26.48
N CYS A 12 -12.16 28.99 25.96
CA CYS A 12 -12.83 29.14 24.67
C CYS A 12 -11.82 28.92 23.51
N CYS A 13 -10.61 29.49 23.62
CA CYS A 13 -9.53 29.28 22.64
C CYS A 13 -9.15 27.79 22.50
N ALA A 14 -9.08 27.04 23.61
CA ALA A 14 -8.71 25.62 23.55
C ALA A 14 -9.77 24.75 22.85
N ARG A 15 -11.07 25.04 23.02
CA ARG A 15 -12.14 24.30 22.33
C ARG A 15 -12.20 24.62 20.83
N LEU A 16 -11.90 25.87 20.47
CA LEU A 16 -11.86 26.31 19.07
C LEU A 16 -10.63 25.72 18.34
N LEU A 17 -9.48 25.64 19.01
CA LEU A 17 -8.28 24.99 18.48
C LEU A 17 -8.46 23.48 18.26
N ILE A 18 -9.14 22.77 19.15
CA ILE A 18 -9.42 21.33 18.97
C ILE A 18 -10.38 21.11 17.80
N GLY A 19 -11.42 21.94 17.67
CA GLY A 19 -12.33 21.89 16.51
C GLY A 19 -11.59 22.15 15.19
N VAL A 20 -10.72 23.17 15.14
CA VAL A 20 -9.93 23.50 13.95
C VAL A 20 -8.89 22.41 13.64
N LEU A 21 -8.23 21.81 14.64
CA LEU A 21 -7.32 20.68 14.41
C LEU A 21 -8.06 19.44 13.88
N PHE A 22 -9.28 19.19 14.37
CA PHE A 22 -10.09 18.06 13.93
C PHE A 22 -10.62 18.28 12.51
N SER A 23 -11.02 19.51 12.16
CA SER A 23 -11.37 19.89 10.78
C SER A 23 -10.17 19.81 9.83
N LEU A 24 -8.99 20.29 10.24
CA LEU A 24 -7.76 20.17 9.44
C LEU A 24 -7.31 18.71 9.23
N MET A 25 -7.59 17.81 10.18
CA MET A 25 -7.34 16.38 10.04
C MET A 25 -8.38 15.66 9.16
N MET A 26 -9.56 16.25 8.95
CA MET A 26 -10.64 15.69 8.14
C MET A 26 -10.72 16.30 6.72
N ASP A 27 -10.16 17.49 6.50
CA ASP A 27 -10.14 18.17 5.19
C ASP A 27 -9.15 17.56 4.18
N GLN A 28 -8.28 16.65 4.62
CA GLN A 28 -7.56 15.77 3.70
C GLN A 28 -8.08 14.35 3.86
N PRO A 29 -8.91 13.86 2.94
CA PRO A 29 -9.13 12.43 2.85
C PRO A 29 -7.83 11.79 2.35
N VAL A 30 -6.95 11.44 3.29
CA VAL A 30 -5.94 10.38 3.13
C VAL A 30 -6.61 9.00 3.25
N LEU A 31 -7.94 8.96 3.22
CA LEU A 31 -8.68 7.85 2.67
C LEU A 31 -8.31 7.76 1.20
N ALA A 32 -7.54 6.73 0.87
CA ALA A 32 -7.50 6.14 -0.44
C ALA A 32 -8.93 6.09 -0.99
N HIS A 33 -9.30 7.11 -1.76
CA HIS A 33 -10.48 7.06 -2.58
C HIS A 33 -10.21 5.86 -3.48
N ALA A 34 -11.08 4.86 -3.42
CA ALA A 34 -11.28 4.00 -4.57
C ALA A 34 -11.90 4.89 -5.64
N GLY A 35 -11.07 5.75 -6.25
CA GLY A 35 -11.42 6.57 -7.39
C GLY A 35 -11.88 5.62 -8.47
N VAL A 36 -13.09 5.87 -8.96
CA VAL A 36 -13.82 4.97 -9.85
C VAL A 36 -13.10 4.77 -11.19
N ASP A 37 -12.10 5.58 -11.58
CA ASP A 37 -11.44 5.42 -12.89
C ASP A 37 -9.95 5.74 -12.98
N HIS A 38 -9.18 5.94 -11.89
CA HIS A 38 -7.76 6.33 -12.03
C HIS A 38 -6.78 5.32 -11.41
N SER A 39 -6.16 4.57 -12.33
CA SER A 39 -4.89 3.85 -12.23
C SER A 39 -3.96 4.36 -11.10
N ASN A 40 -3.97 3.68 -9.94
CA ASN A 40 -3.00 3.85 -8.86
C ASN A 40 -1.62 3.27 -9.24
N SER A 41 -1.13 3.62 -10.42
CA SER A 41 0.19 3.25 -10.85
C SER A 41 1.22 4.12 -10.20
N CYS A 42 2.28 3.49 -9.73
CA CYS A 42 3.42 4.21 -9.23
C CYS A 42 4.51 4.27 -10.27
N PHE A 43 5.30 5.32 -10.19
CA PHE A 43 6.39 5.55 -11.11
C PHE A 43 7.70 5.51 -10.36
N LEU A 44 8.70 4.91 -10.99
CA LEU A 44 10.05 4.75 -10.47
C LEU A 44 11.00 5.36 -11.52
N ASN A 45 11.87 6.28 -11.12
CA ASN A 45 12.79 6.97 -12.03
C ASN A 45 14.23 6.47 -11.76
N ILE A 46 14.74 5.64 -12.66
CA ILE A 46 16.09 5.07 -12.60
C ILE A 46 16.91 5.71 -13.72
N GLY A 47 17.74 6.68 -13.36
CA GLY A 47 18.42 7.54 -14.33
C GLY A 47 17.39 8.32 -15.16
N GLU A 48 17.48 8.23 -16.48
CA GLU A 48 16.53 8.83 -17.42
C GLU A 48 15.30 7.95 -17.69
N THR A 49 15.28 6.72 -17.17
CA THR A 49 14.21 5.76 -17.43
C THR A 49 13.12 5.87 -16.38
N ARG A 50 11.92 6.22 -16.84
CA ARG A 50 10.70 6.19 -16.02
C ARG A 50 9.98 4.86 -16.21
N LEU A 51 9.86 4.11 -15.12
CA LEU A 51 9.15 2.84 -15.05
C LEU A 51 7.82 3.02 -14.35
N ARG A 52 6.81 2.26 -14.77
CA ARG A 52 5.52 2.12 -14.14
C ARG A 52 5.49 0.80 -13.37
N ILE A 53 5.15 0.86 -12.09
CA ILE A 53 4.95 -0.30 -11.23
C ILE A 53 3.46 -0.52 -11.05
N SER A 54 3.03 -1.74 -11.37
CA SER A 54 1.64 -2.20 -11.25
C SER A 54 1.59 -3.39 -10.30
N GLY A 55 0.92 -3.22 -9.16
CA GLY A 55 0.71 -4.28 -8.18
C GLY A 55 -0.70 -4.87 -8.22
N TYR A 56 -0.79 -6.18 -8.10
CA TYR A 56 -2.04 -6.94 -8.08
C TYR A 56 -2.06 -7.87 -6.88
N GLN A 57 -3.23 -8.03 -6.25
CA GLN A 57 -3.42 -8.92 -5.11
C GLN A 57 -4.58 -9.88 -5.36
N PHE A 58 -4.30 -11.17 -5.18
CA PHE A 58 -5.27 -12.25 -5.30
C PHE A 58 -5.62 -12.76 -3.90
N GLN A 59 -6.92 -12.88 -3.63
CA GLN A 59 -7.38 -13.48 -2.37
C GLN A 59 -7.16 -14.99 -2.42
N PRO A 60 -6.68 -15.61 -1.32
CA PRO A 60 -6.73 -17.06 -1.19
C PRO A 60 -8.21 -17.47 -1.11
N GLU A 61 -8.74 -18.02 -2.20
CA GLU A 61 -10.09 -18.56 -2.22
C GLU A 61 -10.16 -19.71 -1.19
N LEU A 62 -11.21 -19.69 -0.37
CA LEU A 62 -11.45 -20.56 0.79
C LEU A 62 -11.11 -22.05 0.54
N GLU A 63 -9.90 -22.47 0.88
CA GLU A 63 -9.54 -23.89 0.99
C GLU A 63 -10.35 -24.50 2.16
N GLY A 64 -11.55 -25.00 1.89
CA GLY A 64 -12.36 -25.61 2.96
C GLY A 64 -13.77 -26.09 2.65
N LYS A 65 -14.33 -25.95 1.43
CA LYS A 65 -15.62 -26.57 1.08
C LYS A 65 -15.68 -26.99 -0.39
N ALA A 66 -15.26 -28.23 -0.66
CA ALA A 66 -15.87 -29.20 -1.58
C ALA A 66 -14.84 -30.24 -2.01
N SER A 67 -15.17 -31.50 -1.78
CA SER A 67 -14.48 -32.68 -2.29
C SER A 67 -14.71 -32.88 -3.80
N ALA A 68 -13.60 -32.91 -4.57
CA ALA A 68 -13.39 -33.49 -5.92
C ALA A 68 -14.06 -32.83 -7.16
N PRO A 69 -13.56 -33.03 -8.42
CA PRO A 69 -12.39 -33.80 -8.87
C PRO A 69 -11.29 -32.96 -9.58
N ALA A 70 -10.17 -33.63 -9.87
CA ALA A 70 -8.99 -33.09 -10.52
C ALA A 70 -9.26 -32.52 -11.92
N HIS A 71 -8.46 -31.50 -12.27
CA HIS A 71 -8.39 -30.73 -13.53
C HIS A 71 -9.08 -29.35 -13.53
N ALA A 72 -8.22 -28.32 -13.66
CA ALA A 72 -8.44 -26.90 -13.99
C ALA A 72 -8.76 -25.93 -12.82
N PRO A 73 -7.79 -25.09 -12.37
CA PRO A 73 -8.08 -23.97 -11.48
C PRO A 73 -8.62 -22.78 -12.29
N TYR A 74 -9.92 -22.52 -12.15
CA TYR A 74 -10.57 -21.27 -12.55
C TYR A 74 -10.58 -20.30 -11.37
N LEU A 75 -9.82 -19.19 -11.47
CA LEU A 75 -9.94 -18.04 -10.56
C LEU A 75 -11.03 -17.10 -11.10
N ARG A 76 -12.04 -16.74 -10.30
CA ARG A 76 -13.05 -15.74 -10.66
C ARG A 76 -12.65 -14.34 -10.16
N PRO A 77 -12.74 -13.29 -11.00
CA PRO A 77 -12.53 -11.91 -10.56
C PRO A 77 -13.72 -11.39 -9.74
N VAL A 78 -13.44 -10.56 -8.75
CA VAL A 78 -14.45 -9.82 -7.98
C VAL A 78 -14.83 -8.56 -8.77
N GLY A 79 -15.89 -8.65 -9.57
CA GLY A 79 -16.50 -7.51 -10.29
C GLY A 79 -17.38 -7.94 -11.48
N LYS A 80 -18.60 -7.41 -11.58
CA LYS A 80 -19.55 -7.68 -12.68
C LYS A 80 -19.11 -7.01 -13.98
N ALA A 81 -18.69 -7.79 -14.97
CA ALA A 81 -18.91 -7.52 -16.40
C ALA A 81 -18.52 -8.75 -17.24
N SER A 82 -19.29 -8.99 -18.29
CA SER A 82 -19.25 -10.14 -19.19
C SER A 82 -18.59 -9.81 -20.54
N ALA A 83 -17.81 -10.75 -21.08
CA ALA A 83 -17.46 -11.04 -22.51
C ALA A 83 -15.93 -11.26 -22.71
N PRO A 84 -15.47 -11.78 -23.88
CA PRO A 84 -15.75 -13.08 -24.50
C PRO A 84 -14.47 -13.94 -24.62
N ALA A 85 -14.65 -15.18 -25.08
CA ALA A 85 -13.70 -16.29 -25.05
C ALA A 85 -12.54 -16.15 -26.05
N HIS A 86 -11.30 -16.23 -25.56
CA HIS A 86 -10.14 -16.98 -26.09
C HIS A 86 -9.02 -16.82 -25.04
N ALA A 87 -8.66 -17.91 -24.33
CA ALA A 87 -7.82 -17.85 -23.13
C ALA A 87 -6.31 -17.78 -23.44
N PRO A 88 -5.64 -16.67 -23.05
CA PRO A 88 -4.33 -16.73 -22.39
C PRO A 88 -4.24 -15.76 -21.19
N TYR A 89 -3.67 -16.22 -20.08
CA TYR A 89 -3.27 -15.52 -18.85
C TYR A 89 -4.18 -14.42 -18.29
N LEU A 90 -4.84 -14.75 -17.17
CA LEU A 90 -5.57 -13.89 -16.24
C LEU A 90 -5.11 -12.42 -16.25
N ARG A 91 -5.79 -11.57 -17.04
CA ARG A 91 -5.73 -10.12 -16.84
C ARG A 91 -6.30 -9.84 -15.44
N PRO A 92 -5.56 -9.19 -14.54
CA PRO A 92 -6.13 -8.77 -13.28
C PRO A 92 -7.18 -7.70 -13.58
N VAL A 93 -8.46 -8.10 -13.65
CA VAL A 93 -9.57 -7.16 -13.58
C VAL A 93 -9.75 -6.85 -12.10
N GLY A 94 -8.81 -6.10 -11.55
CA GLY A 94 -8.68 -5.84 -10.12
C GLY A 94 -8.04 -4.48 -9.90
N LYS A 95 -8.37 -3.85 -8.77
CA LYS A 95 -7.80 -2.55 -8.38
C LYS A 95 -6.27 -2.65 -8.41
N HIS A 96 -5.63 -1.72 -9.09
CA HIS A 96 -4.17 -1.59 -9.03
C HIS A 96 -3.77 -1.12 -7.63
N PHE A 97 -2.80 -1.82 -7.05
CA PHE A 97 -2.18 -1.45 -5.79
C PHE A 97 -0.74 -1.03 -6.05
N CYS A 98 -0.26 -0.14 -5.20
CA CYS A 98 1.11 0.32 -5.26
C CYS A 98 1.77 0.27 -3.88
N HIS A 99 1.45 1.21 -3.00
CA HIS A 99 2.12 1.30 -1.69
C HIS A 99 1.44 0.47 -0.60
N PHE A 100 0.20 0.04 -0.82
CA PHE A 100 -0.61 -0.58 0.20
C PHE A 100 -1.42 -1.73 -0.37
N PHE A 101 -1.16 -2.93 0.15
CA PHE A 101 -1.87 -4.15 -0.14
C PHE A 101 -2.66 -4.54 1.11
N PRO A 102 -3.99 -4.38 1.13
CA PRO A 102 -4.77 -4.46 2.36
C PRO A 102 -4.77 -5.85 2.99
N GLU A 103 -4.66 -6.91 2.18
CA GLU A 103 -4.82 -8.29 2.64
C GLU A 103 -3.51 -9.08 2.57
N LEU A 104 -3.52 -10.31 3.06
CA LEU A 104 -2.49 -11.32 2.79
C LEU A 104 -2.89 -12.14 1.56
N GLY A 105 -1.94 -12.81 0.91
CA GLY A 105 -2.22 -13.63 -0.27
C GLY A 105 -1.14 -13.50 -1.34
N GLN A 106 -1.48 -13.95 -2.56
CA GLN A 106 -0.57 -13.84 -3.70
C GLN A 106 -0.56 -12.40 -4.21
N ILE A 107 0.64 -11.83 -4.30
CA ILE A 107 0.88 -10.52 -4.89
C ILE A 107 1.70 -10.70 -6.16
N VAL A 108 1.35 -9.95 -7.21
CA VAL A 108 2.10 -9.85 -8.46
C VAL A 108 2.49 -8.39 -8.66
N LEU A 109 3.78 -8.13 -8.81
CA LEU A 109 4.32 -6.79 -9.11
C LEU A 109 4.91 -6.84 -10.51
N ALA A 110 4.33 -6.07 -11.43
CA ALA A 110 4.82 -5.91 -12.79
C ALA A 110 5.50 -4.54 -12.95
N VAL A 111 6.58 -4.52 -13.72
CA VAL A 111 7.34 -3.32 -14.06
C VAL A 111 7.29 -3.12 -15.58
N GLU A 112 6.80 -1.96 -15.99
CA GLU A 112 6.59 -1.61 -17.39
C GLU A 112 7.34 -0.31 -17.72
N PRO A 113 8.07 -0.21 -18.84
CA PRO A 113 8.69 1.04 -19.24
C PRO A 113 7.61 2.03 -19.73
N MET A 114 7.83 3.33 -19.50
CA MET A 114 6.97 4.38 -20.08
C MET A 114 7.40 4.86 -21.46
N ALA A 115 8.64 4.57 -21.85
CA ALA A 115 9.17 4.86 -23.19
C ALA A 115 9.18 3.57 -24.03
N ALA A 116 8.81 3.68 -25.30
CA ALA A 116 8.61 2.52 -26.20
C ALA A 116 9.92 1.90 -26.75
N GLU A 117 11.09 2.44 -26.45
CA GLU A 117 12.33 2.11 -27.19
C GLU A 117 13.54 1.81 -26.29
N GLN A 118 13.40 0.84 -25.37
CA GLN A 118 14.53 0.37 -24.55
C GLN A 118 14.76 -1.13 -24.73
N GLU A 119 15.04 -1.53 -25.98
CA GLU A 119 15.15 -2.93 -26.40
C GLU A 119 16.31 -3.70 -25.75
N LYS A 120 17.31 -3.01 -25.20
CA LYS A 120 18.54 -3.63 -24.64
C LYS A 120 18.67 -3.53 -23.13
N THR A 121 17.65 -3.03 -22.42
CA THR A 121 17.70 -2.91 -20.97
C THR A 121 17.21 -4.20 -20.32
N LEU A 122 18.06 -4.81 -19.50
CA LEU A 122 17.70 -5.94 -18.67
C LEU A 122 17.19 -5.43 -17.31
N VAL A 123 16.18 -6.09 -16.78
CA VAL A 123 15.58 -5.77 -15.49
C VAL A 123 15.68 -6.97 -14.58
N ALA A 124 16.31 -6.80 -13.42
CA ALA A 124 16.26 -7.77 -12.34
C ALA A 124 15.34 -7.24 -11.23
N LEU A 125 14.49 -8.13 -10.70
CA LEU A 125 13.57 -7.81 -9.62
C LEU A 125 13.91 -8.65 -8.40
N GLU A 126 14.03 -7.99 -7.25
CA GLU A 126 14.26 -8.66 -5.98
C GLU A 126 13.24 -8.17 -4.95
N LEU A 127 12.46 -9.09 -4.40
CA LEU A 127 11.49 -8.81 -3.36
C LEU A 127 12.09 -9.19 -2.01
N ALA A 128 12.02 -8.27 -1.05
CA ALA A 128 12.52 -8.44 0.31
C ALA A 128 11.46 -8.06 1.35
N ALA A 129 11.48 -8.75 2.49
CA ALA A 129 10.64 -8.46 3.64
C ALA A 129 11.46 -7.77 4.74
N LEU A 130 10.88 -6.79 5.43
CA LEU A 130 11.49 -6.19 6.59
C LEU A 130 11.48 -7.19 7.76
N THR A 131 12.67 -7.58 8.23
CA THR A 131 12.87 -8.54 9.33
C THR A 131 13.45 -7.90 10.58
N SER A 132 14.12 -6.75 10.47
CA SER A 132 14.70 -6.04 11.61
C SER A 132 14.49 -4.53 11.51
N TRP A 133 14.00 -3.93 12.61
CA TRP A 133 13.87 -2.48 12.76
C TRP A 133 15.09 -1.83 13.41
N LEU A 134 15.86 -2.62 14.16
CA LEU A 134 16.96 -2.11 15.00
C LEU A 134 18.30 -2.09 14.25
N ASN A 135 18.43 -2.85 13.16
CA ASN A 135 19.65 -2.89 12.36
C ASN A 135 19.34 -2.51 10.91
N PRO A 136 19.54 -1.24 10.51
CA PRO A 136 19.19 -0.75 9.17
C PRO A 136 19.96 -1.47 8.06
N ALA A 137 21.20 -1.91 8.33
CA ALA A 137 22.04 -2.60 7.34
C ALA A 137 21.51 -4.00 6.98
N GLN A 138 20.75 -4.63 7.89
CA GLN A 138 20.17 -5.96 7.72
C GLN A 138 18.64 -5.95 7.84
N ALA A 139 18.05 -4.77 7.65
CA ALA A 139 16.63 -4.56 7.91
C ALA A 139 15.73 -5.42 7.01
N PHE A 140 16.19 -5.73 5.80
CA PHE A 140 15.43 -6.46 4.79
C PHE A 140 16.10 -7.79 4.43
N THR A 141 15.31 -8.86 4.44
CA THR A 141 15.72 -10.19 3.98
C THR A 141 15.05 -10.49 2.65
N VAL A 142 15.84 -10.91 1.67
CA VAL A 142 15.35 -11.26 0.33
C VAL A 142 14.48 -12.52 0.41
N ILE A 143 13.24 -12.42 -0.06
CA ILE A 143 12.27 -13.52 -0.07
C ILE A 143 12.05 -14.11 -1.46
N LYS A 144 12.30 -13.33 -2.53
CA LYS A 144 12.18 -13.81 -3.91
C LYS A 144 13.10 -13.02 -4.83
N ARG A 145 13.77 -13.72 -5.75
CA ARG A 145 14.53 -13.12 -6.85
C ARG A 145 13.94 -13.55 -8.18
N GLN A 146 13.79 -12.59 -9.07
CA GLN A 146 13.52 -12.77 -10.48
C GLN A 146 14.84 -12.55 -11.23
N PRO A 147 15.29 -13.49 -12.07
CA PRO A 147 16.47 -13.26 -12.90
C PRO A 147 16.23 -12.11 -13.89
N GLU A 148 17.31 -11.63 -14.47
CA GLU A 148 17.30 -10.60 -15.50
C GLU A 148 16.35 -10.99 -16.65
N GLN A 149 15.39 -10.11 -16.91
CA GLN A 149 14.43 -10.24 -17.99
C GLN A 149 14.51 -9.01 -18.88
N SER A 150 14.34 -9.22 -20.19
CA SER A 150 14.23 -8.10 -21.12
C SER A 150 13.01 -7.26 -20.77
N MET A 151 13.17 -5.94 -20.81
CA MET A 151 12.09 -4.97 -20.56
C MET A 151 10.85 -5.22 -21.43
N ASN A 152 11.04 -5.74 -22.66
CA ASN A 152 9.96 -6.02 -23.62
C ASN A 152 8.98 -7.11 -23.14
N SER A 153 9.42 -7.99 -22.23
CA SER A 153 8.58 -9.06 -21.70
C SER A 153 7.63 -8.61 -20.59
N GLY A 154 7.75 -7.36 -20.10
CA GLY A 154 7.01 -6.89 -18.93
C GLY A 154 7.42 -7.66 -17.66
N PRO A 155 8.66 -7.49 -17.18
CA PRO A 155 9.18 -8.24 -16.04
C PRO A 155 8.25 -8.15 -14.83
N SER A 156 7.90 -9.31 -14.26
CA SER A 156 6.94 -9.37 -13.15
C SER A 156 7.33 -10.41 -12.11
N ILE A 157 7.25 -10.06 -10.84
CA ILE A 157 7.56 -10.95 -9.71
C ILE A 157 6.27 -11.34 -8.97
N SER A 158 6.09 -12.64 -8.74
CA SER A 158 4.93 -13.20 -8.02
C SER A 158 5.36 -13.87 -6.73
N GLN A 159 4.70 -13.53 -5.62
CA GLN A 159 4.98 -14.11 -4.31
C GLN A 159 3.72 -14.19 -3.44
N THR A 160 3.52 -15.33 -2.79
CA THR A 160 2.51 -15.47 -1.74
C THR A 160 3.04 -14.91 -0.42
N ILE A 161 2.41 -13.84 0.04
CA ILE A 161 2.75 -13.16 1.30
C ILE A 161 1.87 -13.70 2.41
N ARG A 162 2.53 -14.36 3.39
CA ARG A 162 1.86 -14.99 4.54
C ARG A 162 1.90 -14.15 5.82
N GLN A 163 2.70 -13.09 5.83
CA GLN A 163 2.92 -12.27 7.01
C GLN A 163 2.61 -10.81 6.71
N ARG A 164 2.13 -10.09 7.72
CA ARG A 164 1.87 -8.65 7.62
C ARG A 164 3.18 -7.92 7.84
N GLY A 165 3.42 -6.84 7.10
CA GLY A 165 4.65 -6.09 7.29
C GLY A 165 4.98 -5.11 6.18
N ILE A 166 6.25 -4.67 6.22
CA ILE A 166 6.84 -3.78 5.22
C ILE A 166 7.68 -4.62 4.28
N TYR A 167 7.50 -4.37 3.00
CA TYR A 167 8.17 -5.07 1.92
C TYR A 167 8.89 -4.06 1.02
N ARG A 168 9.95 -4.53 0.38
CA ARG A 168 10.78 -3.73 -0.53
C ARG A 168 10.95 -4.50 -1.83
N LEU A 169 10.57 -3.88 -2.94
CA LEU A 169 10.91 -4.31 -4.29
C LEU A 169 12.16 -3.54 -4.73
N ASN A 170 13.26 -4.25 -4.87
CA ASN A 170 14.47 -3.77 -5.50
C ASN A 170 14.35 -3.99 -7.00
N VAL A 171 14.51 -2.93 -7.78
CA VAL A 171 14.50 -2.94 -9.24
C VAL A 171 15.88 -2.54 -9.71
N THR A 172 16.54 -3.42 -10.43
CA THR A 172 17.86 -3.17 -10.99
C THR A 172 17.75 -3.13 -12.51
N LEU A 173 18.12 -2.02 -13.12
CA LEU A 173 18.26 -1.87 -14.55
C LEU A 173 19.72 -2.07 -14.94
N GLN A 174 19.96 -2.92 -15.92
CA GLN A 174 21.24 -3.04 -16.58
C GLN A 174 21.11 -2.58 -18.02
N ASP A 175 21.93 -1.61 -18.41
CA ASP A 175 21.98 -1.13 -19.78
C ASP A 175 22.84 -2.04 -20.68
N GLY A 176 22.77 -1.81 -22.00
CA GLY A 176 23.57 -2.56 -22.98
C GLY A 176 25.09 -2.33 -22.88
N SER A 177 25.54 -1.35 -22.09
CA SER A 177 26.96 -1.13 -21.77
C SER A 177 27.41 -1.82 -20.48
N GLY A 178 26.51 -2.54 -19.80
CA GLY A 178 26.80 -3.26 -18.56
C GLY A 178 26.71 -2.41 -17.29
N ASN A 179 26.35 -1.13 -17.38
CA ASN A 179 26.12 -0.31 -16.19
C ASN A 179 24.84 -0.76 -15.52
N SER A 180 24.89 -0.90 -14.20
CA SER A 180 23.77 -1.30 -13.38
C SER A 180 23.32 -0.13 -12.50
N GLN A 181 22.03 0.22 -12.58
CA GLN A 181 21.41 1.19 -11.69
C GLN A 181 20.30 0.50 -10.90
N GLN A 182 20.24 0.77 -9.61
CA GLN A 182 19.28 0.14 -8.71
C GLN A 182 18.43 1.19 -8.01
N GLN A 183 17.13 0.91 -7.90
CA GLN A 183 16.24 1.67 -7.05
C GLN A 183 15.33 0.72 -6.28
N HIS A 184 14.79 1.21 -5.18
CA HIS A 184 13.91 0.42 -4.32
C HIS A 184 12.56 1.08 -4.17
N PHE A 185 11.54 0.25 -4.07
CA PHE A 185 10.14 0.63 -3.92
C PHE A 185 9.59 -0.06 -2.68
N VAL A 186 9.09 0.71 -1.71
CA VAL A 186 8.61 0.19 -0.42
C VAL A 186 7.09 0.20 -0.37
N PHE A 187 6.51 -0.88 0.15
CA PHE A 187 5.06 -1.04 0.28
C PHE A 187 4.69 -1.85 1.54
N LEU A 188 3.44 -1.72 1.94
CA LEU A 188 2.86 -2.35 3.11
C LEU A 188 1.91 -3.47 2.70
N VAL A 189 1.93 -4.59 3.43
CA VAL A 189 1.03 -5.72 3.17
C VAL A 189 0.30 -6.12 4.45
N GLY A 190 -1.02 -6.29 4.35
CA GLY A 190 -1.87 -6.85 5.39
C GLY A 190 -2.07 -5.96 6.63
N ILE A 191 -1.65 -4.69 6.60
CA ILE A 191 -1.80 -3.78 7.74
C ILE A 191 -3.21 -3.18 7.71
N PRO A 192 -4.06 -3.41 8.74
CA PRO A 192 -5.45 -2.95 8.71
C PRO A 192 -5.56 -1.47 9.08
N VAL A 193 -5.07 -0.58 8.20
CA VAL A 193 -5.00 0.89 8.43
C VAL A 193 -6.33 1.45 8.91
N THR A 194 -7.45 1.04 8.31
CA THR A 194 -8.79 1.48 8.72
C THR A 194 -9.11 1.12 10.17
N LYS A 195 -8.77 -0.10 10.62
CA LYS A 195 -9.01 -0.51 12.01
C LYS A 195 -8.14 0.28 12.98
N ILE A 196 -6.89 0.55 12.60
CA ILE A 196 -5.96 1.35 13.40
C ILE A 196 -6.48 2.79 13.55
N MET A 197 -6.92 3.42 12.45
CA MET A 197 -7.45 4.78 12.46
C MET A 197 -8.73 4.90 13.32
N VAL A 198 -9.65 3.93 13.23
CA VAL A 198 -10.85 3.90 14.07
C VAL A 198 -10.50 3.77 15.54
N MET A 199 -9.53 2.93 15.89
CA MET A 199 -9.06 2.77 17.28
C MET A 199 -8.42 4.06 17.83
N ILE A 200 -7.58 4.73 17.03
CA ILE A 200 -6.96 6.02 17.41
C ILE A 200 -8.04 7.09 17.60
N ALA A 201 -8.99 7.21 16.67
CA ALA A 201 -10.08 8.17 16.77
C ALA A 201 -10.95 7.91 18.02
N GLY A 202 -11.30 6.66 18.29
CA GLY A 202 -12.05 6.27 19.50
C GLY A 202 -11.30 6.61 20.79
N LEU A 203 -9.99 6.35 20.84
CA LEU A 203 -9.15 6.70 21.98
C LEU A 203 -9.09 8.22 22.21
N LEU A 204 -8.94 9.01 21.14
CA LEU A 204 -8.93 10.47 21.22
C LEU A 204 -10.24 11.02 21.77
N VAL A 205 -11.38 10.52 21.29
CA VAL A 205 -12.70 10.91 21.81
C VAL A 205 -12.83 10.59 23.30
N LEU A 206 -12.34 9.43 23.74
CA LEU A 206 -12.36 9.04 25.15
C LEU A 206 -11.50 9.98 26.01
N VAL A 207 -10.29 10.30 25.57
CA VAL A 207 -9.38 11.23 26.29
C VAL A 207 -10.00 12.62 26.40
N ILE A 208 -10.58 13.14 25.32
CA ILE A 208 -11.26 14.44 25.31
C ILE A 208 -12.47 14.44 26.25
N GLY A 209 -13.29 13.38 26.20
CA GLY A 209 -14.45 13.22 27.08
C GLY A 209 -14.06 13.20 28.56
N PHE A 210 -13.01 12.44 28.91
CA PHE A 210 -12.53 12.33 30.28
C PHE A 210 -11.91 13.63 30.81
N ALA A 211 -11.12 14.32 29.99
CA ALA A 211 -10.59 15.65 30.31
C ALA A 211 -11.72 16.68 30.49
N GLY A 212 -12.76 16.61 29.65
CA GLY A 212 -13.96 17.42 29.77
C GLY A 212 -14.67 17.25 31.11
N ILE A 213 -14.97 15.99 31.50
CA ILE A 213 -15.67 15.66 32.76
C ILE A 213 -14.85 16.12 33.98
N ARG A 214 -13.53 15.87 34.00
CA ARG A 214 -12.66 16.34 35.09
C ARG A 214 -12.62 17.86 35.20
N GLY A 215 -12.67 18.57 34.07
CA GLY A 215 -12.77 20.03 34.03
C GLY A 215 -14.04 20.59 34.68
N PHE A 216 -15.17 19.88 34.54
CA PHE A 216 -16.43 20.26 35.19
C PHE A 216 -16.41 19.96 36.70
N LYS A 217 -15.89 18.81 37.13
CA LYS A 217 -15.82 18.44 38.56
C LYS A 217 -14.98 19.39 39.42
N LYS A 218 -14.01 20.11 38.83
CA LYS A 218 -13.14 21.04 39.57
C LYS A 218 -13.75 22.44 39.76
N LYS A 219 -14.91 22.72 39.16
CA LYS A 219 -15.62 24.01 39.24
C LYS A 219 -16.91 23.96 40.04
N SER A 220 -17.35 22.77 40.45
CA SER A 220 -18.41 22.57 41.45
C SER A 220 -17.79 22.34 42.82
#